data_AF-A0A956DGL3-F1
#
_entry.id   AF-A0A956DGL3-F1
#
_cell.length_a   1.000
_cell.length_b   1.000
_cell.length_c   1.000
_cell.angle_alpha   90.00
_cell.angle_beta   90.00
_cell.angle_gamma   90.00
#
_symmetry.space_group_name_H-M   'P 1'
#
loop_
_entity.id
_entity.type
_entity.pdbx_description
1 polymer ?
#
loop_
_entity_poly.entity_id
_entity_poly.type
_entity_poly.pdbx_seq_one_letter_code
_entity_poly.pdbx_strand_id
1 'polypeptide(L)'
;IGLGAVGGGLALAFSRDGVRPGRAALHGAALRWGYLDTWLLSSVLGLTWKERDDFGDPWLDSTNGHAVALLVGHGLGLGSALLVDHFLSPSAGDVGLMDSLHNLSSATITFVLGAANAFGFESQADVRRALLPLLAGNAIALGLGALLTKHVEMTRGRSLLLDLGMLLGAGLGVGVPLLIAGSDVAPEALLMGGAAGVVAGFSGAWFATRRMRGPDAASNVDFSVAPTMGGAQASLQVRLR
;
A
#
# COMPACT_ATOMS: atom_id res chain seq x y z
N ILE A 1 -3.33 2.50 12.06
CA ILE A 1 -1.87 2.50 12.37
C ILE A 1 -1.46 1.32 13.28
N GLY A 2 -2.31 0.83 14.22
CA GLY A 2 -1.94 -0.28 15.11
C GLY A 2 -1.93 -1.71 14.52
N LEU A 3 -2.79 -2.02 13.54
CA LEU A 3 -2.93 -3.41 13.04
C LEU A 3 -1.80 -3.86 12.10
N GLY A 4 -1.18 -2.94 11.35
CA GLY A 4 -0.01 -3.26 10.52
C GLY A 4 1.23 -3.62 11.35
N ALA A 5 1.36 -3.02 12.54
CA ALA A 5 2.42 -3.37 13.50
C ALA A 5 2.16 -4.74 14.15
N VAL A 6 0.90 -5.10 14.41
CA VAL A 6 0.52 -6.42 14.93
C VAL A 6 0.72 -7.50 13.87
N GLY A 7 0.34 -7.24 12.61
CA GLY A 7 0.60 -8.16 11.48
C GLY A 7 2.10 -8.37 11.22
N GLY A 8 2.90 -7.30 11.29
CA GLY A 8 4.36 -7.39 11.23
C GLY A 8 4.99 -8.13 12.42
N GLY A 9 4.47 -7.91 13.64
CA GLY A 9 4.90 -8.61 14.85
C GLY A 9 4.57 -10.11 14.84
N LEU A 10 3.39 -10.49 14.36
CA LEU A 10 2.99 -11.90 14.21
C LEU A 10 3.80 -12.59 13.11
N ALA A 11 4.05 -11.93 11.98
CA ALA A 11 4.89 -12.47 10.90
C ALA A 11 6.34 -12.73 11.38
N LEU A 12 6.89 -11.86 12.24
CA LEU A 12 8.20 -12.06 12.86
C LEU A 12 8.19 -13.13 13.95
N ALA A 13 7.09 -13.25 14.73
CA ALA A 13 6.93 -14.29 15.74
C ALA A 13 6.81 -15.69 15.11
N PHE A 14 6.09 -15.83 14.00
CA PHE A 14 5.93 -17.10 13.28
C PHE A 14 7.13 -17.47 12.38
N SER A 15 8.10 -16.58 12.16
CA SER A 15 9.32 -16.92 11.39
C SER A 15 10.38 -17.69 12.19
N ARG A 16 10.23 -17.78 13.52
CA ARG A 16 11.22 -18.42 14.39
C ARG A 16 11.31 -19.96 14.25
N ASP A 17 10.25 -20.63 13.78
CA ASP A 17 10.16 -22.11 13.80
C ASP A 17 10.01 -22.78 12.41
N GLY A 18 10.51 -22.16 11.33
CA GLY A 18 10.63 -22.83 10.01
C GLY A 18 9.74 -22.28 8.89
N VAL A 19 9.11 -21.12 9.08
CA VAL A 19 8.43 -20.38 8.00
C VAL A 19 9.47 -19.62 7.18
N ARG A 20 9.56 -19.90 5.87
CA ARG A 20 10.46 -19.17 4.95
C ARG A 20 10.22 -17.65 5.07
N PRO A 21 11.25 -16.79 5.13
CA PRO A 21 11.09 -15.34 5.31
C PRO A 21 10.16 -14.65 4.31
N GLY A 22 10.03 -15.20 3.09
CA GLY A 22 9.09 -14.73 2.08
C GLY A 22 7.62 -15.00 2.42
N ARG A 23 7.30 -16.16 3.01
CA ARG A 23 5.93 -16.48 3.45
C ARG A 23 5.47 -15.58 4.59
N ALA A 24 6.33 -15.35 5.58
CA ALA A 24 6.05 -14.44 6.67
C ALA A 24 5.80 -13.01 6.15
N ALA A 25 6.65 -12.53 5.23
CA ALA A 25 6.46 -11.24 4.59
C ALA A 25 5.14 -11.18 3.80
N LEU A 26 4.82 -12.24 3.06
CA LEU A 26 3.62 -12.33 2.23
C LEU A 26 2.34 -12.26 3.04
N HIS A 27 2.24 -12.99 4.17
CA HIS A 27 1.09 -12.90 5.05
C HIS A 27 0.96 -11.54 5.74
N GLY A 28 2.09 -10.92 6.11
CA GLY A 28 2.09 -9.54 6.64
C GLY A 28 1.58 -8.53 5.60
N ALA A 29 2.01 -8.67 4.34
CA ALA A 29 1.55 -7.82 3.24
C ALA A 29 0.07 -8.07 2.90
N ALA A 30 -0.38 -9.33 2.93
CA ALA A 30 -1.77 -9.73 2.71
C ALA A 30 -2.76 -8.99 3.62
N LEU A 31 -2.39 -8.82 4.88
CA LEU A 31 -3.20 -8.07 5.85
C LEU A 31 -3.28 -6.58 5.49
N ARG A 32 -2.20 -5.99 4.98
CA ARG A 32 -2.20 -4.59 4.54
C ARG A 32 -3.03 -4.39 3.28
N TRP A 33 -2.85 -5.26 2.28
CA TRP A 33 -3.66 -5.24 1.06
C TRP A 33 -5.13 -5.43 1.41
N GLY A 34 -5.45 -6.43 2.24
CA GLY A 34 -6.81 -6.70 2.66
C GLY A 34 -7.45 -5.58 3.48
N TYR A 35 -6.68 -4.85 4.29
CA TYR A 35 -7.18 -3.65 4.98
C TYR A 35 -7.52 -2.53 4.00
N LEU A 36 -6.64 -2.26 3.03
CA LEU A 36 -6.90 -1.24 2.02
C LEU A 36 -8.09 -1.63 1.14
N ASP A 37 -8.15 -2.88 0.68
CA ASP A 37 -9.24 -3.40 -0.13
C ASP A 37 -10.56 -3.40 0.65
N THR A 38 -10.55 -3.66 1.96
CA THR A 38 -11.71 -3.51 2.84
C THR A 38 -12.20 -2.05 2.83
N TRP A 39 -11.29 -1.09 3.00
CA TRP A 39 -11.65 0.33 2.99
C TRP A 39 -12.19 0.77 1.64
N LEU A 40 -11.58 0.31 0.54
CA LEU A 40 -12.05 0.61 -0.82
C LEU A 40 -13.42 0.01 -1.09
N LEU A 41 -13.59 -1.28 -0.78
CA LEU A 41 -14.85 -1.98 -1.00
C LEU A 41 -15.97 -1.39 -0.14
N SER A 42 -15.70 -1.08 1.12
CA SER A 42 -16.68 -0.40 1.97
C SER A 42 -17.04 0.99 1.44
N SER A 43 -16.09 1.71 0.84
CA SER A 43 -16.34 3.02 0.21
C SER A 43 -17.11 2.92 -1.10
N VAL A 44 -16.84 1.90 -1.94
CA VAL A 44 -17.59 1.61 -3.17
C VAL A 44 -19.02 1.14 -2.86
N LEU A 45 -19.20 0.38 -1.78
CA LEU A 45 -20.52 -0.07 -1.33
C LEU A 45 -21.31 1.03 -0.61
N GLY A 46 -20.68 2.17 -0.31
CA GLY A 46 -21.29 3.31 0.37
C GLY A 46 -21.38 3.19 1.89
N LEU A 47 -20.71 2.19 2.48
CA LEU A 47 -20.81 1.86 3.90
C LEU A 47 -20.03 2.85 4.79
N THR A 48 -18.97 3.48 4.26
CA THR A 48 -18.14 4.44 5.01
C THR A 48 -18.74 5.83 5.11
N TRP A 49 -19.84 6.11 4.40
CA TRP A 49 -20.49 7.42 4.36
C TRP A 49 -21.71 7.42 5.27
N LYS A 50 -21.77 8.38 6.17
CA LYS A 50 -22.86 8.53 7.13
C LYS A 50 -23.76 9.70 6.72
N GLU A 51 -24.75 9.45 5.87
CA GLU A 51 -25.87 10.38 5.66
C GLU A 51 -27.15 9.56 5.77
N ARG A 52 -27.95 9.74 6.83
CA ARG A 52 -29.06 10.70 6.88
C ARG A 52 -29.79 10.70 5.53
N ASP A 53 -30.83 9.88 5.51
CA ASP A 53 -31.87 9.76 4.48
C ASP A 53 -31.59 8.69 3.39
N ASP A 54 -32.12 7.50 3.68
CA ASP A 54 -32.61 6.48 2.74
C ASP A 54 -31.64 5.68 1.84
N PHE A 55 -30.41 5.39 2.30
CA PHE A 55 -29.46 4.55 1.53
C PHE A 55 -28.85 3.35 2.26
N GLY A 56 -29.59 2.74 3.17
CA GLY A 56 -29.38 1.32 3.44
C GLY A 56 -30.11 0.52 2.37
N ASP A 57 -29.39 -0.26 1.55
CA ASP A 57 -30.03 -1.42 0.93
C ASP A 57 -30.61 -2.23 2.09
N PRO A 58 -31.92 -2.50 2.18
CA PRO A 58 -32.52 -3.15 3.35
C PRO A 58 -31.92 -4.52 3.67
N TRP A 59 -31.13 -5.09 2.74
CA TRP A 59 -30.36 -6.32 2.92
C TRP A 59 -29.00 -6.14 3.61
N LEU A 60 -28.47 -4.91 3.67
CA LEU A 60 -27.18 -4.56 4.27
C LEU A 60 -27.38 -3.44 5.28
N ASP A 61 -27.94 -3.78 6.45
CA ASP A 61 -27.76 -2.96 7.65
C ASP A 61 -26.28 -2.57 7.75
N SER A 62 -25.98 -1.30 8.06
CA SER A 62 -24.61 -0.75 8.02
C SER A 62 -23.57 -1.63 8.73
N THR A 63 -24.00 -2.32 9.79
CA THR A 63 -23.18 -3.26 10.55
C THR A 63 -22.85 -4.54 9.77
N ASN A 64 -23.83 -5.13 9.08
CA ASN A 64 -23.64 -6.32 8.23
C ASN A 64 -22.80 -5.97 6.99
N GLY A 65 -23.00 -4.78 6.42
CA GLY A 65 -22.21 -4.34 5.27
C GLY A 65 -20.75 -4.14 5.59
N HIS A 66 -20.40 -3.51 6.72
CA HIS A 66 -19.01 -3.39 7.13
C HIS A 66 -18.38 -4.76 7.39
N ALA A 67 -19.11 -5.70 8.00
CA ALA A 67 -18.64 -7.06 8.22
C ALA A 67 -18.37 -7.79 6.90
N VAL A 68 -19.28 -7.69 5.92
CA VAL A 68 -19.09 -8.25 4.57
C VAL A 68 -17.89 -7.61 3.88
N ALA A 69 -17.78 -6.28 3.90
CA ALA A 69 -16.66 -5.59 3.27
C ALA A 69 -15.31 -5.98 3.89
N LEU A 70 -15.28 -6.20 5.20
CA LEU A 70 -14.09 -6.64 5.94
C LEU A 70 -13.72 -8.08 5.60
N LEU A 71 -14.70 -8.98 5.57
CA LEU A 71 -14.49 -10.38 5.18
C LEU A 71 -14.04 -10.51 3.72
N VAL A 72 -14.67 -9.78 2.80
CA VAL A 72 -14.30 -9.80 1.38
C VAL A 72 -12.92 -9.16 1.19
N GLY A 73 -12.67 -7.98 1.75
CA GLY A 73 -11.37 -7.31 1.62
C GLY A 73 -10.22 -8.13 2.20
N HIS A 74 -10.35 -8.64 3.42
CA HIS A 74 -9.33 -9.54 3.99
C HIS A 74 -9.23 -10.87 3.22
N GLY A 75 -10.35 -11.39 2.72
CA GLY A 75 -10.39 -12.57 1.87
C GLY A 75 -9.64 -12.37 0.56
N LEU A 76 -9.74 -11.20 -0.07
CA LEU A 76 -8.99 -10.84 -1.26
C LEU A 76 -7.49 -10.73 -0.95
N GLY A 77 -7.12 -10.08 0.15
CA GLY A 77 -5.72 -9.97 0.58
C GLY A 77 -5.09 -11.34 0.86
N LEU A 78 -5.73 -12.16 1.68
CA LEU A 78 -5.27 -13.51 2.02
C LEU A 78 -5.32 -14.46 0.82
N GLY A 79 -6.37 -14.40 0.01
CA GLY A 79 -6.52 -15.19 -1.22
C GLY A 79 -5.43 -14.88 -2.22
N SER A 80 -5.10 -13.60 -2.42
CA SER A 80 -3.99 -13.16 -3.26
C SER A 80 -2.66 -13.71 -2.74
N ALA A 81 -2.43 -13.65 -1.43
CA ALA A 81 -1.24 -14.24 -0.81
C ALA A 81 -1.16 -15.77 -0.98
N LEU A 82 -2.27 -16.49 -0.85
CA LEU A 82 -2.31 -17.94 -1.07
C LEU A 82 -1.99 -18.30 -2.52
N LEU A 83 -2.54 -17.56 -3.49
CA LEU A 83 -2.23 -17.74 -4.91
C LEU A 83 -0.74 -17.48 -5.18
N VAL A 84 -0.21 -16.39 -4.63
CA VAL A 84 1.21 -16.04 -4.78
C VAL A 84 2.13 -17.08 -4.14
N ASP A 85 1.83 -17.56 -2.92
CA ASP A 85 2.63 -18.62 -2.28
C ASP A 85 2.60 -19.91 -3.08
N HIS A 86 1.41 -20.32 -3.54
CA HIS A 86 1.21 -21.56 -4.29
C HIS A 86 1.96 -21.56 -5.62
N PHE A 87 1.94 -20.45 -6.37
CA PHE A 87 2.51 -20.39 -7.72
C PHE A 87 3.94 -19.85 -7.79
N LEU A 88 4.36 -19.00 -6.85
CA LEU A 88 5.62 -18.26 -6.97
C LEU A 88 6.62 -18.55 -5.87
N SER A 89 6.19 -19.05 -4.70
CA SER A 89 7.08 -19.26 -3.53
C SER A 89 8.03 -18.07 -3.30
N PRO A 90 7.49 -16.84 -3.17
CA PRO A 90 8.27 -15.61 -3.31
C PRO A 90 9.33 -15.46 -2.22
N SER A 91 10.43 -14.78 -2.56
CA SER A 91 11.35 -14.24 -1.57
C SER A 91 10.73 -13.05 -0.81
N ALA A 92 11.41 -12.55 0.22
CA ALA A 92 10.86 -11.41 0.94
C ALA A 92 11.05 -10.08 0.17
N GLY A 93 12.08 -9.99 -0.68
CA GLY A 93 12.22 -8.88 -1.62
C GLY A 93 11.13 -8.87 -2.68
N ASP A 94 10.70 -10.04 -3.15
CA ASP A 94 9.60 -10.17 -4.12
C ASP A 94 8.28 -9.62 -3.57
N VAL A 95 7.95 -10.01 -2.32
CA VAL A 95 6.78 -9.46 -1.62
C VAL A 95 6.91 -7.94 -1.45
N GLY A 96 8.12 -7.47 -1.14
CA GLY A 96 8.41 -6.04 -1.05
C GLY A 96 8.12 -5.31 -2.35
N LEU A 97 8.50 -5.86 -3.51
CA LEU A 97 8.17 -5.30 -4.82
C LEU A 97 6.66 -5.22 -5.05
N MET A 98 5.95 -6.31 -4.77
CA MET A 98 4.49 -6.37 -4.93
C MET A 98 3.79 -5.33 -4.06
N ASP A 99 4.24 -5.17 -2.82
CA ASP A 99 3.73 -4.15 -1.89
C ASP A 99 4.04 -2.73 -2.38
N SER A 100 5.26 -2.46 -2.83
CA SER A 100 5.64 -1.14 -3.36
C SER A 100 4.86 -0.76 -4.61
N LEU A 101 4.58 -1.70 -5.52
CA LEU A 101 3.74 -1.43 -6.71
C LEU A 101 2.28 -1.23 -6.34
N HIS A 102 1.76 -2.00 -5.40
CA HIS A 102 0.42 -1.79 -4.84
C HIS A 102 0.31 -0.40 -4.21
N ASN A 103 1.29 0.01 -3.41
CA ASN A 103 1.33 1.33 -2.79
C ASN A 103 1.51 2.46 -3.82
N LEU A 104 2.32 2.25 -4.87
CA LEU A 104 2.46 3.17 -6.00
C LEU A 104 1.10 3.41 -6.67
N SER A 105 0.40 2.34 -7.05
CA SER A 105 -0.93 2.40 -7.65
C SER A 105 -1.91 3.13 -6.74
N SER A 106 -1.94 2.73 -5.47
CA SER A 106 -2.81 3.32 -4.45
C SER A 106 -2.59 4.81 -4.28
N ALA A 107 -1.33 5.23 -4.10
CA ALA A 107 -0.98 6.62 -3.89
C ALA A 107 -1.27 7.47 -5.13
N THR A 108 -0.83 7.02 -6.33
CA THR A 108 -1.06 7.74 -7.59
C THR A 108 -2.55 7.91 -7.85
N ILE A 109 -3.33 6.84 -7.78
CA ILE A 109 -4.77 6.90 -8.05
C ILE A 109 -5.48 7.73 -6.98
N THR A 110 -5.11 7.64 -5.69
CA THR A 110 -5.69 8.49 -4.63
C THR A 110 -5.47 9.98 -4.92
N PHE A 111 -4.27 10.37 -5.32
CA PHE A 111 -3.99 11.77 -5.69
C PHE A 111 -4.77 12.20 -6.94
N VAL A 112 -4.83 11.37 -7.98
CA VAL A 112 -5.59 11.66 -9.20
C VAL A 112 -7.08 11.77 -8.91
N LEU A 113 -7.63 10.87 -8.10
CA LEU A 113 -9.04 10.91 -7.69
C LEU A 113 -9.34 12.10 -6.80
N GLY A 114 -8.42 12.48 -5.91
CA GLY A 114 -8.54 13.71 -5.13
C GLY A 114 -8.61 14.93 -6.04
N ALA A 115 -7.73 15.01 -7.04
CA ALA A 115 -7.75 16.10 -8.02
C ALA A 115 -9.05 16.10 -8.84
N ALA A 116 -9.51 14.92 -9.29
CA ALA A 116 -10.77 14.76 -10.01
C ALA A 116 -11.99 15.15 -9.16
N ASN A 117 -11.99 14.82 -7.87
CA ASN A 117 -13.05 15.21 -6.93
C ASN A 117 -13.15 16.73 -6.79
N ALA A 118 -12.00 17.41 -6.75
CA ALA A 118 -11.97 18.86 -6.72
C ALA A 118 -12.54 19.50 -8.01
N PHE A 119 -12.59 18.76 -9.13
CA PHE A 119 -13.31 19.16 -10.35
C PHE A 119 -14.82 18.83 -10.35
N GLY A 120 -15.38 18.29 -9.26
CA GLY A 120 -16.82 18.19 -9.05
C GLY A 120 -17.40 16.79 -9.20
N PHE A 121 -17.08 15.87 -8.27
CA PHE A 121 -17.98 14.73 -8.07
C PHE A 121 -19.27 15.24 -7.43
N GLU A 122 -20.32 15.35 -8.24
CA GLU A 122 -21.62 15.89 -7.82
C GLU A 122 -22.49 14.85 -7.12
N SER A 123 -22.22 13.56 -7.35
CA SER A 123 -22.97 12.46 -6.75
C SER A 123 -22.07 11.41 -6.10
N GLN A 124 -22.59 10.72 -5.09
CA GLN A 124 -21.91 9.55 -4.54
C GLN A 124 -21.73 8.44 -5.58
N ALA A 125 -22.57 8.37 -6.62
CA ALA A 125 -22.40 7.42 -7.72
C ALA A 125 -21.12 7.72 -8.53
N ASP A 126 -20.73 8.99 -8.66
CA ASP A 126 -19.50 9.39 -9.33
C ASP A 126 -18.28 9.00 -8.50
N VAL A 127 -18.32 9.22 -7.17
CA VAL A 127 -17.28 8.77 -6.25
C VAL A 127 -17.09 7.25 -6.31
N ARG A 128 -18.18 6.46 -6.28
CA ARG A 128 -18.12 5.00 -6.39
C ARG A 128 -17.50 4.54 -7.70
N ARG A 129 -17.94 5.13 -8.83
CA ARG A 129 -17.37 4.85 -10.17
C ARG A 129 -15.89 5.21 -10.23
N ALA A 130 -15.48 6.26 -9.53
CA ALA A 130 -14.10 6.71 -9.49
C ALA A 130 -13.21 5.82 -8.60
N LEU A 131 -13.76 5.18 -7.57
CA LEU A 131 -13.03 4.24 -6.69
C LEU A 131 -12.84 2.84 -7.29
N LEU A 132 -13.67 2.42 -8.25
CA LEU A 132 -13.50 1.15 -8.97
C LEU A 132 -12.12 1.03 -9.68
N PRO A 133 -11.64 2.05 -10.40
CA PRO A 133 -10.27 2.11 -10.92
C PRO A 133 -9.18 1.87 -9.87
N LEU A 134 -9.38 2.31 -8.63
CA LEU A 134 -8.41 2.11 -7.55
C LEU A 134 -8.33 0.64 -7.12
N LEU A 135 -9.48 -0.04 -6.99
CA LEU A 135 -9.54 -1.48 -6.73
C LEU A 135 -8.90 -2.29 -7.86
N ALA A 136 -9.27 -1.99 -9.11
CA ALA A 136 -8.74 -2.67 -10.29
C ALA A 136 -7.23 -2.39 -10.46
N GLY A 137 -6.81 -1.14 -10.27
CA GLY A 137 -5.42 -0.71 -10.33
C GLY A 137 -4.55 -1.40 -9.29
N ASN A 138 -5.04 -1.62 -8.08
CA ASN A 138 -4.33 -2.35 -7.04
C ASN A 138 -4.16 -3.83 -7.39
N ALA A 139 -5.21 -4.49 -7.88
CA ALA A 139 -5.12 -5.88 -8.35
C ALA A 139 -4.14 -6.02 -9.53
N ILE A 140 -4.19 -5.10 -10.50
CA ILE A 140 -3.24 -5.05 -11.62
C ILE A 140 -1.82 -4.84 -11.12
N ALA A 141 -1.60 -3.93 -10.17
CA ALA A 141 -0.28 -3.65 -9.63
C ALA A 141 0.32 -4.86 -8.88
N LEU A 142 -0.49 -5.58 -8.10
CA LEU A 142 -0.08 -6.84 -7.48
C LEU A 142 0.27 -7.90 -8.52
N GLY A 143 -0.55 -8.06 -9.56
CA GLY A 143 -0.29 -8.98 -10.67
C GLY A 143 1.00 -8.64 -11.43
N LEU A 144 1.21 -7.36 -11.73
CA LEU A 144 2.44 -6.87 -12.36
C LEU A 144 3.66 -7.10 -11.47
N GLY A 145 3.53 -6.86 -10.16
CA GLY A 145 4.58 -7.20 -9.20
C GLY A 145 4.91 -8.69 -9.23
N ALA A 146 3.90 -9.55 -9.20
CA ALA A 146 4.05 -11.00 -9.28
C ALA A 146 4.76 -11.45 -10.58
N LEU A 147 4.57 -10.74 -11.68
CA LEU A 147 5.22 -11.02 -12.96
C LEU A 147 6.67 -10.48 -12.99
N LEU A 148 6.91 -9.31 -12.39
CA LEU A 148 8.21 -8.67 -12.36
C LEU A 148 9.22 -9.41 -11.48
N THR A 149 8.77 -10.12 -10.44
CA THR A 149 9.65 -10.94 -9.58
C THR A 149 10.38 -12.03 -10.35
N LYS A 150 9.82 -12.52 -11.47
CA LYS A 150 10.48 -13.49 -12.36
C LYS A 150 11.66 -12.90 -13.14
N HIS A 151 11.72 -11.57 -13.27
CA HIS A 151 12.66 -10.86 -14.14
C HIS A 151 13.57 -9.91 -13.38
N VAL A 152 13.22 -9.54 -12.15
CA VAL A 152 13.92 -8.55 -11.36
C VAL A 152 14.22 -9.14 -10.00
N GLU A 153 15.51 -9.34 -9.72
CA GLU A 153 15.97 -9.62 -8.36
C GLU A 153 15.68 -8.40 -7.48
N MET A 154 14.86 -8.61 -6.46
CA MET A 154 14.52 -7.59 -5.49
C MET A 154 15.01 -7.99 -4.10
N THR A 155 15.47 -7.00 -3.34
CA THR A 155 15.82 -7.17 -1.92
C THR A 155 14.89 -6.32 -1.07
N ARG A 156 14.70 -6.67 0.20
CA ARG A 156 13.93 -5.85 1.15
C ARG A 156 14.41 -4.40 1.23
N GLY A 157 15.74 -4.20 1.19
CA GLY A 157 16.33 -2.86 1.22
C GLY A 157 15.99 -2.05 -0.03
N ARG A 158 15.96 -2.71 -1.19
CA ARG A 158 15.58 -2.06 -2.45
C ARG A 158 14.10 -1.65 -2.44
N SER A 159 13.18 -2.52 -2.01
CA SER A 159 11.76 -2.15 -1.91
C SER A 159 11.51 -0.99 -0.94
N LEU A 160 12.21 -0.97 0.21
CA LEU A 160 12.12 0.16 1.15
C LEU A 160 12.57 1.48 0.50
N LEU A 161 13.63 1.46 -0.30
CA LEU A 161 14.09 2.65 -1.03
C LEU A 161 13.08 3.10 -2.11
N LEU A 162 12.35 2.17 -2.74
CA LEU A 162 11.26 2.52 -3.65
C LEU A 162 10.13 3.25 -2.91
N ASP A 163 9.73 2.73 -1.74
CA ASP A 163 8.67 3.34 -0.91
C ASP A 163 9.10 4.72 -0.38
N LEU A 164 10.36 4.86 0.06
CA LEU A 164 10.92 6.14 0.46
C LEU A 164 11.00 7.12 -0.71
N GLY A 165 11.41 6.65 -1.89
CA GLY A 165 11.42 7.46 -3.11
C GLY A 165 10.03 7.99 -3.44
N MET A 166 9.02 7.13 -3.36
CA MET A 166 7.62 7.51 -3.54
C MET A 166 7.16 8.56 -2.52
N LEU A 167 7.45 8.37 -1.23
CA LEU A 167 7.08 9.30 -0.18
C LEU A 167 7.76 10.67 -0.35
N LEU A 168 9.05 10.69 -0.63
CA LEU A 168 9.80 11.91 -0.94
C LEU A 168 9.26 12.58 -2.20
N GLY A 169 8.97 11.79 -3.23
CA GLY A 169 8.37 12.25 -4.47
C GLY A 169 7.03 12.95 -4.24
N ALA A 170 6.11 12.32 -3.49
CA ALA A 170 4.83 12.91 -3.09
C ALA A 170 5.04 14.23 -2.33
N GLY A 171 5.94 14.22 -1.35
CA GLY A 171 6.26 15.39 -0.54
C GLY A 171 6.79 16.57 -1.37
N LEU A 172 7.68 16.30 -2.33
CA LEU A 172 8.18 17.33 -3.25
C LEU A 172 7.10 17.79 -4.23
N GLY A 173 6.29 16.86 -4.75
CA GLY A 173 5.20 17.16 -5.67
C GLY A 173 4.13 18.10 -5.09
N VAL A 174 3.85 17.97 -3.79
CA VAL A 174 2.95 18.87 -3.04
C VAL A 174 3.69 20.10 -2.52
N GLY A 175 4.90 19.92 -2.00
CA GLY A 175 5.66 20.96 -1.31
C GLY A 175 6.21 22.04 -2.22
N VAL A 176 6.70 21.70 -3.42
CA VAL A 176 7.27 22.68 -4.36
C VAL A 176 6.22 23.71 -4.81
N PRO A 177 5.02 23.31 -5.27
CA PRO A 177 3.98 24.29 -5.59
C PRO A 177 3.57 25.16 -4.40
N LEU A 178 3.45 24.58 -3.19
CA LEU A 178 3.18 25.35 -1.96
C LEU A 178 4.25 26.40 -1.66
N LEU A 179 5.53 26.08 -1.89
CA LEU A 179 6.62 27.01 -1.64
C LEU A 179 6.69 28.14 -2.68
N ILE A 180 6.30 27.85 -3.93
CA ILE A 180 6.36 28.83 -5.03
C ILE A 180 5.13 29.75 -5.03
N ALA A 181 3.93 29.17 -4.92
CA ALA A 181 2.66 29.89 -5.05
C ALA A 181 1.98 30.17 -3.70
N GLY A 182 2.50 29.65 -2.59
CA GLY A 182 1.95 29.90 -1.26
C GLY A 182 0.52 29.38 -1.11
N SER A 183 -0.34 30.20 -0.52
CA SER A 183 -1.77 29.90 -0.31
C SER A 183 -2.61 29.96 -1.58
N ASP A 184 -2.07 30.50 -2.68
CA ASP A 184 -2.83 30.75 -3.91
C ASP A 184 -2.79 29.55 -4.86
N VAL A 185 -2.12 28.47 -4.47
CA VAL A 185 -2.04 27.26 -5.27
C VAL A 185 -3.38 26.53 -5.30
N ALA A 186 -3.81 26.17 -6.51
CA ALA A 186 -5.02 25.38 -6.70
C ALA A 186 -4.86 23.99 -6.03
N PRO A 187 -5.83 23.52 -5.22
CA PRO A 187 -5.77 22.19 -4.59
C PRO A 187 -5.53 21.06 -5.58
N GLU A 188 -6.08 21.16 -6.78
CA GLU A 188 -5.92 20.21 -7.88
C GLU A 188 -4.47 20.14 -8.34
N ALA A 189 -3.79 21.29 -8.41
CA ALA A 189 -2.38 21.35 -8.78
C ALA A 189 -1.49 20.68 -7.72
N LEU A 190 -1.85 20.79 -6.44
CA LEU A 190 -1.17 20.06 -5.36
C LEU A 190 -1.37 18.56 -5.47
N LEU A 191 -2.59 18.13 -5.75
CA LEU A 191 -2.93 16.71 -5.83
C LEU A 191 -2.31 16.07 -7.08
N MET A 192 -2.39 16.73 -8.24
CA MET A 192 -1.72 16.29 -9.46
C MET A 192 -0.19 16.34 -9.33
N GLY A 193 0.34 17.37 -8.66
CA GLY A 193 1.75 17.46 -8.31
C GLY A 193 2.18 16.29 -7.43
N GLY A 194 1.38 15.94 -6.43
CA GLY A 194 1.56 14.75 -5.59
C GLY A 194 1.58 13.45 -6.39
N ALA A 195 0.60 13.25 -7.29
CA ALA A 195 0.54 12.07 -8.17
C ALA A 195 1.80 11.94 -9.05
N ALA A 196 2.19 13.04 -9.72
CA ALA A 196 3.40 13.07 -10.54
C ALA A 196 4.65 12.84 -9.69
N GLY A 197 4.70 13.42 -8.50
CA GLY A 197 5.74 13.27 -7.51
C GLY A 197 5.93 11.82 -7.08
N VAL A 198 4.86 11.12 -6.70
CA VAL A 198 4.85 9.68 -6.36
C VAL A 198 5.50 8.86 -7.49
N VAL A 199 5.03 9.05 -8.73
CA VAL A 199 5.54 8.30 -9.89
C VAL A 199 7.00 8.63 -10.18
N ALA A 200 7.38 9.90 -10.15
CA ALA A 200 8.75 10.35 -10.40
C ALA A 200 9.71 9.86 -9.29
N GLY A 201 9.28 9.92 -8.03
CA GLY A 201 10.04 9.47 -6.87
C GLY A 201 10.28 7.96 -6.88
N PHE A 202 9.23 7.18 -7.15
CA PHE A 202 9.35 5.73 -7.34
C PHE A 202 10.27 5.39 -8.51
N SER A 203 10.06 6.02 -9.68
CA SER A 203 10.86 5.76 -10.88
C SER A 203 12.32 6.15 -10.71
N GLY A 204 12.58 7.27 -10.03
CA GLY A 204 13.92 7.72 -9.67
C GLY A 204 14.62 6.74 -8.73
N ALA A 205 13.94 6.31 -7.67
CA ALA A 205 14.45 5.29 -6.75
C ALA A 205 14.69 3.96 -7.47
N TRP A 206 13.79 3.54 -8.37
CA TRP A 206 13.96 2.35 -9.19
C TRP A 206 15.23 2.42 -10.04
N PHE A 207 15.43 3.54 -10.73
CA PHE A 207 16.61 3.76 -11.57
C PHE A 207 17.90 3.81 -10.75
N ALA A 208 17.88 4.50 -9.61
CA ALA A 208 19.05 4.61 -8.71
C ALA A 208 19.44 3.26 -8.11
N THR A 209 18.45 2.43 -7.78
CA THR A 209 18.66 1.13 -7.12
C THR A 209 18.77 -0.05 -8.09
N ARG A 210 18.65 0.16 -9.40
CA ARG A 210 18.66 -0.93 -10.43
C ARG A 210 19.89 -1.85 -10.41
N ARG A 211 21.00 -1.38 -9.82
CA ARG A 211 22.25 -2.14 -9.68
C ARG A 211 22.44 -2.74 -8.29
N MET A 212 21.54 -2.47 -7.34
CA MET A 212 21.57 -3.09 -6.02
C MET A 212 21.19 -4.56 -6.17
N ARG A 213 22.19 -5.43 -6.08
CA ARG A 213 22.06 -6.88 -6.00
C ARG A 213 22.69 -7.33 -4.69
N GLY A 214 22.12 -8.34 -4.06
CA GLY A 214 22.69 -8.92 -2.86
C GLY A 214 21.74 -9.92 -2.23
N PRO A 215 22.26 -10.91 -1.49
CA PRO A 215 21.43 -11.86 -0.79
C PRO A 215 20.53 -11.12 0.20
N ASP A 216 19.25 -11.50 0.27
CA ASP A 216 18.26 -11.05 1.26
C ASP A 216 18.78 -11.16 2.72
N ALA A 217 19.87 -11.90 2.94
CA ALA A 217 20.55 -12.12 4.21
C ALA A 217 21.63 -11.09 4.59
N ALA A 218 22.03 -10.18 3.69
CA ALA A 218 22.90 -9.07 4.06
C ALA A 218 22.04 -7.86 4.49
N SER A 219 21.34 -8.00 5.62
CA SER A 219 20.64 -6.92 6.29
C SER A 219 21.67 -5.91 6.82
N ASN A 220 22.16 -5.06 5.93
CA ASN A 220 22.83 -3.82 6.31
C ASN A 220 21.81 -2.82 6.87
N VAL A 221 20.51 -3.14 6.86
CA VAL A 221 19.44 -2.39 7.51
C VAL A 221 18.52 -3.41 8.17
N ASP A 222 18.55 -3.48 9.50
CA ASP A 222 17.62 -4.25 10.31
C ASP A 222 16.63 -3.27 10.95
N PHE A 223 15.35 -3.42 10.64
CA PHE A 223 14.28 -2.66 11.27
C PHE A 223 13.47 -3.60 12.15
N SER A 224 13.56 -3.43 13.45
CA SER A 224 12.80 -4.24 14.41
C SER A 224 11.94 -3.35 15.29
N VAL A 225 10.71 -3.80 15.54
CA VAL A 225 9.79 -3.16 16.47
C VAL A 225 9.46 -4.18 17.56
N ALA A 226 9.90 -3.91 18.79
CA ALA A 226 9.63 -4.75 19.94
C ALA A 226 8.57 -4.10 20.83
N PRO A 227 7.47 -4.80 21.18
CA PRO A 227 6.51 -4.29 22.13
C PRO A 227 7.15 -4.20 23.53
N THR A 228 6.88 -3.12 24.25
CA THR A 228 7.29 -2.91 25.64
C THR A 228 6.06 -2.66 26.51
N MET A 229 6.18 -2.85 27.83
CA MET A 229 5.05 -2.68 28.77
C MET A 229 4.45 -1.27 28.80
N GLY A 230 5.05 -0.29 28.10
CA GLY A 230 4.55 1.08 27.96
C GLY A 230 4.48 1.57 26.50
N GLY A 231 4.60 0.71 25.49
CA GLY A 231 4.55 1.13 24.08
C GLY A 231 5.24 0.16 23.13
N ALA A 232 5.97 0.70 22.15
CA ALA A 232 6.79 -0.08 21.23
C ALA A 232 8.13 0.62 21.01
N GLN A 233 9.21 -0.16 21.02
CA GLN A 233 10.54 0.31 20.66
C GLN A 233 10.81 -0.04 19.20
N ALA A 234 10.93 0.97 18.35
CA ALA A 234 11.44 0.81 16.99
C ALA A 234 12.96 0.98 16.99
N SER A 235 13.69 0.07 16.38
CA SER A 235 15.13 0.16 16.16
C SER A 235 15.45 0.00 14.69
N LEU A 236 16.33 0.86 14.20
CA LEU A 236 16.89 0.82 12.85
C LEU A 236 18.39 0.64 12.99
N GLN A 237 18.89 -0.55 12.65
CA GLN A 237 20.32 -0.86 12.66
C GLN A 237 20.85 -0.83 11.24
N VAL A 238 21.63 0.19 10.90
CA VAL A 238 22.32 0.26 9.62
C VAL A 238 23.77 -0.21 9.80
N ARG A 239 24.14 -1.37 9.23
CA ARG A 239 25.54 -1.84 9.18
C ARG A 239 26.17 -1.40 7.87
N LEU A 240 27.06 -0.42 7.94
CA LEU A 240 27.88 -0.01 6.80
C LEU A 240 29.13 -0.90 6.76
N ARG A 241 29.47 -1.41 5.56
CA ARG A 241 30.76 -2.07 5.28
C ARG A 241 31.73 -1.05 4.71
#